data_AF-A0AAD6L5M6-F1
#
_entry.id   AF-A0AAD6L5M6-F1
#
_cell.length_a   1.000
_cell.length_b   1.000
_cell.length_c   1.000
_cell.angle_alpha   90.00
_cell.angle_beta   90.00
_cell.angle_gamma   90.00
#
_symmetry.space_group_name_H-M   'P 1'
#
loop_
_entity.id
_entity.type
_entity.pdbx_description
1 polymer ?
#
loop_
_entity_poly.entity_id
_entity_poly.type
_entity_poly.pdbx_seq_one_letter_code
_entity_poly.pdbx_strand_id
1 'polypeptide(L)'
;MKRKYCGSLIFLLLFHLQIHFSSGKPARVCVSKGGRFLPYSSEGKPPKKVGKGARDLTLCRLFHKKTCCDVAQTYPASLSVRRLASTGEASQECLQLWELLECSICDPQIGVQPGPPLICASFCDRVYQACASAYFSMDANKRVIAPCGVNDFVCGQASEWVSNGTELCHAAGFRC
;
A
#
# COMPACT_ATOMS: atom_id res chain seq x y z
N MET A 1 -17.39 -1.29 -67.94
CA MET A 1 -17.54 -1.00 -66.48
C MET A 1 -17.04 -2.20 -65.68
N LYS A 2 -16.58 -2.02 -64.43
CA LYS A 2 -16.08 -3.05 -63.48
C LYS A 2 -14.56 -3.25 -63.42
N ARG A 3 -13.78 -2.23 -63.03
CA ARG A 3 -12.40 -2.44 -62.54
C ARG A 3 -11.86 -1.37 -61.58
N LYS A 4 -12.73 -0.68 -60.85
CA LYS A 4 -12.34 0.38 -59.89
C LYS A 4 -12.89 0.22 -58.45
N TYR A 5 -13.68 -0.82 -58.17
CA TYR A 5 -14.39 -0.94 -56.89
C TYR A 5 -13.79 -1.92 -55.88
N CYS A 6 -12.84 -2.79 -56.27
CA CYS A 6 -12.31 -3.82 -55.35
C CYS A 6 -11.20 -3.32 -54.40
N GLY A 7 -10.31 -2.45 -54.89
CA GLY A 7 -9.19 -1.95 -54.07
C GLY A 7 -9.63 -1.00 -52.95
N SER A 8 -10.70 -0.23 -53.18
CA SER A 8 -11.20 0.73 -52.19
C SER A 8 -11.90 0.05 -51.00
N LEU A 9 -12.56 -1.09 -51.21
CA LEU A 9 -13.23 -1.86 -50.15
C LEU A 9 -12.23 -2.57 -49.22
N ILE A 10 -11.10 -3.06 -49.77
CA ILE A 10 -10.04 -3.72 -48.98
C ILE A 10 -9.31 -2.71 -48.09
N PHE A 11 -9.09 -1.49 -48.58
CA PHE A 11 -8.43 -0.42 -47.81
C PHE A 11 -9.30 0.08 -46.64
N LEU A 12 -10.63 0.14 -46.82
CA LEU A 12 -11.59 0.48 -45.76
C LEU A 12 -11.68 -0.60 -44.68
N LEU A 13 -11.61 -1.88 -45.06
CA LEU A 13 -11.60 -3.02 -44.11
C LEU A 13 -10.32 -3.06 -43.25
N LEU A 14 -9.16 -2.76 -43.84
CA LEU A 14 -7.89 -2.67 -43.09
C LEU A 14 -7.87 -1.48 -42.12
N PHE A 15 -8.45 -0.34 -42.49
CA PHE A 15 -8.59 0.82 -41.59
C PHE A 15 -9.53 0.52 -40.41
N HIS A 16 -10.66 -0.16 -40.63
CA HIS A 16 -11.55 -0.56 -39.54
C HIS A 16 -10.91 -1.56 -38.57
N LEU A 17 -10.05 -2.46 -39.06
CA LEU A 17 -9.34 -3.42 -38.21
C LEU A 17 -8.29 -2.74 -37.30
N GLN A 18 -7.67 -1.65 -37.76
CA GLN A 18 -6.70 -0.88 -36.97
C GLN A 18 -7.34 0.03 -35.91
N ILE A 19 -8.59 0.48 -36.13
CA ILE A 19 -9.30 1.34 -35.17
C ILE A 19 -9.75 0.57 -33.92
N HIS A 20 -9.92 -0.76 -33.99
CA HIS A 20 -10.37 -1.57 -32.85
C HIS A 20 -9.29 -1.93 -31.82
N PHE A 21 -8.01 -1.64 -32.07
CA PHE A 21 -6.90 -2.09 -31.20
C PHE A 21 -6.25 -1.03 -30.31
N SER A 22 -6.79 0.20 -30.25
CA SER A 22 -6.30 1.23 -29.31
C SER A 22 -7.30 1.52 -28.19
N SER A 23 -7.80 0.48 -27.52
CA SER A 23 -8.32 0.65 -26.16
C SER A 23 -7.13 0.77 -25.21
N GLY A 24 -6.60 2.00 -25.08
CA GLY A 24 -5.60 2.30 -24.07
C GLY A 24 -6.15 1.90 -22.70
N LYS A 25 -5.43 1.05 -21.96
CA LYS A 25 -5.81 0.69 -20.59
C LYS A 25 -6.11 1.98 -19.82
N PRO A 26 -7.26 2.10 -19.14
CA PRO A 26 -7.54 3.29 -18.36
C PRO A 26 -6.37 3.55 -17.39
N ALA A 27 -5.91 4.79 -17.33
CA ALA A 27 -4.81 5.16 -16.46
C ALA A 27 -5.21 4.78 -15.02
N ARG A 28 -4.44 3.88 -14.39
CA ARG A 28 -4.69 3.50 -13.00
C ARG A 28 -4.40 4.71 -12.10
N VAL A 29 -5.44 5.19 -11.43
CA VAL A 29 -5.38 6.34 -10.52
C VAL A 29 -5.29 5.88 -9.08
N CYS A 30 -4.76 6.74 -8.21
CA CYS A 30 -4.69 6.50 -6.77
C CYS A 30 -6.09 6.38 -6.16
N VAL A 31 -6.26 5.37 -5.31
CA VAL A 31 -7.52 5.03 -4.64
C VAL A 31 -7.28 4.84 -3.14
N SER A 32 -7.93 5.66 -2.33
CA SER A 32 -7.76 5.72 -0.89
C SER A 32 -8.23 4.42 -0.24
N LYS A 33 -7.43 3.91 0.70
CA LYS A 33 -7.59 2.55 1.25
C LYS A 33 -8.69 2.42 2.30
N GLY A 34 -9.12 3.54 2.89
CA GLY A 34 -10.08 3.56 3.98
C GLY A 34 -9.53 2.89 5.25
N GLY A 35 -10.43 2.56 6.18
CA GLY A 35 -10.06 1.95 7.45
C GLY A 35 -9.13 2.86 8.26
N ARG A 36 -7.96 2.34 8.65
CA ARG A 36 -6.97 3.08 9.44
C ARG A 36 -6.11 4.05 8.62
N PHE A 37 -6.14 3.97 7.30
CA PHE A 37 -5.22 4.69 6.42
C PHE A 37 -5.81 6.05 6.02
N LEU A 38 -5.02 7.11 6.14
CA LEU A 38 -5.43 8.44 5.73
C LEU A 38 -5.62 8.53 4.20
N PRO A 39 -6.66 9.23 3.71
CA PRO A 39 -6.91 9.39 2.28
C PRO A 39 -5.72 10.00 1.54
N TYR A 40 -5.50 9.58 0.29
CA TYR A 40 -4.47 10.15 -0.54
C TYR A 40 -4.86 11.56 -1.00
N SER A 41 -3.97 12.54 -0.82
CA SER A 41 -4.09 13.86 -1.47
C SER A 41 -4.08 13.77 -3.00
N SER A 42 -3.62 12.63 -3.53
CA SER A 42 -3.53 12.30 -4.95
C SER A 42 -4.70 11.45 -5.46
N GLU A 43 -5.76 11.25 -4.67
CA GLU A 43 -6.97 10.52 -5.09
C GLU A 43 -7.43 10.95 -6.49
N GLY A 44 -7.73 9.96 -7.34
CA GLY A 44 -8.18 10.20 -8.72
C GLY A 44 -7.08 10.69 -9.68
N LYS A 45 -5.82 10.79 -9.23
CA LYS A 45 -4.65 11.15 -10.06
C LYS A 45 -3.72 9.94 -10.19
N PRO A 46 -2.92 9.84 -11.28
CA PRO A 46 -1.95 8.77 -11.40
C PRO A 46 -0.83 8.87 -10.35
N PRO A 47 -0.24 7.74 -9.91
CA PRO A 47 0.94 7.75 -9.07
C PRO A 47 2.07 8.53 -9.74
N LYS A 48 2.72 9.41 -8.98
CA LYS A 48 3.73 10.33 -9.52
C LYS A 48 4.96 10.39 -8.62
N LYS A 49 6.02 11.01 -9.14
CA LYS A 49 7.19 11.36 -8.35
C LYS A 49 6.81 12.40 -7.30
N VAL A 50 7.28 12.21 -6.08
CA VAL A 50 7.09 13.17 -4.99
C VAL A 50 7.98 14.39 -5.23
N GLY A 51 7.43 15.59 -4.99
CA GLY A 51 8.18 16.83 -5.06
C GLY A 51 8.92 17.08 -3.74
N LYS A 52 10.08 17.74 -3.79
CA LYS A 52 10.80 18.17 -2.58
C LYS A 52 9.99 19.23 -1.82
N GLY A 53 10.17 19.31 -0.50
CA GLY A 53 9.57 20.34 0.35
C GLY A 53 8.50 19.78 1.29
N ALA A 54 7.46 20.57 1.58
CA ALA A 54 6.46 20.25 2.60
C ALA A 54 5.63 18.97 2.35
N ARG A 55 5.71 18.39 1.14
CA ARG A 55 5.03 17.13 0.77
C ARG A 55 5.99 15.95 0.58
N ASP A 56 7.25 16.12 0.94
CA ASP A 56 8.24 15.05 0.84
C ASP A 56 7.92 13.91 1.82
N LEU A 57 8.41 12.72 1.50
CA LEU A 57 8.17 11.52 2.29
C LEU A 57 9.09 11.49 3.52
N THR A 58 8.48 11.41 4.70
CA THR A 58 9.17 11.28 5.99
C THR A 58 9.71 9.87 6.25
N LEU A 59 9.13 8.87 5.57
CA LEU A 59 9.48 7.44 5.55
C LEU A 59 9.19 6.90 4.13
N CYS A 60 9.38 5.61 3.83
CA CYS A 60 8.91 5.00 2.58
C CYS A 60 9.58 5.55 1.31
N ARG A 61 10.82 6.05 1.42
CA ARG A 61 11.58 6.67 0.32
C ARG A 61 11.82 5.74 -0.87
N LEU A 62 11.71 4.43 -0.67
CA LEU A 62 11.69 3.42 -1.73
C LEU A 62 10.72 3.79 -2.87
N PHE A 63 9.57 4.38 -2.53
CA PHE A 63 8.51 4.69 -3.50
C PHE A 63 8.54 6.13 -4.01
N HIS A 64 9.53 6.95 -3.63
CA HIS A 64 9.60 8.38 -3.96
C HIS A 64 9.48 8.67 -5.48
N LYS A 65 10.00 7.78 -6.33
CA LYS A 65 9.97 7.97 -7.80
C LYS A 65 8.55 7.84 -8.39
N LYS A 66 7.66 7.06 -7.77
CA LYS A 66 6.30 6.81 -8.27
C LYS A 66 5.42 6.28 -7.15
N THR A 67 4.54 7.12 -6.59
CA THR A 67 3.67 6.76 -5.47
C THR A 67 2.38 7.57 -5.45
N CYS A 68 1.41 7.13 -4.65
CA CYS A 68 0.21 7.87 -4.26
C CYS A 68 0.39 8.65 -2.95
N CYS A 69 1.44 8.34 -2.19
CA CYS A 69 1.68 8.91 -0.87
C CYS A 69 2.29 10.31 -0.91
N ASP A 70 1.99 11.08 0.13
CA ASP A 70 2.79 12.19 0.61
C ASP A 70 3.03 12.05 2.13
N VAL A 71 3.45 13.14 2.78
CA VAL A 71 3.68 13.19 4.23
C VAL A 71 2.50 12.69 5.06
N ALA A 72 1.25 12.86 4.60
CA ALA A 72 0.07 12.42 5.33
C ALA A 72 0.05 10.90 5.53
N GLN A 73 0.58 10.13 4.58
CA GLN A 73 0.70 8.68 4.70
C GLN A 73 1.97 8.27 5.46
N THR A 74 3.10 8.92 5.19
CA THR A 74 4.39 8.47 5.71
C THR A 74 4.67 8.89 7.14
N TYR A 75 3.98 9.93 7.64
CA TYR A 75 4.15 10.36 9.03
C TYR A 75 3.57 9.34 10.03
N PRO A 76 2.31 8.84 9.89
CA PRO A 76 1.81 7.75 10.72
C PRO A 76 2.68 6.48 10.68
N ALA A 77 3.17 6.10 9.49
CA ALA A 77 4.10 4.98 9.34
C ALA A 77 5.39 5.19 10.17
N SER A 78 5.96 6.40 10.11
CA SER A 78 7.14 6.77 10.92
C SER A 78 6.87 6.69 12.42
N LEU A 79 5.71 7.15 12.88
CA LEU A 79 5.33 7.02 14.29
C LEU A 79 5.17 5.55 14.70
N SER A 80 4.57 4.72 13.83
CA SER A 80 4.41 3.29 14.08
C SER A 80 5.75 2.59 14.29
N VAL A 81 6.72 2.81 13.39
CA VAL A 81 8.06 2.21 13.48
C VAL A 81 8.82 2.72 14.73
N ARG A 82 8.69 4.02 15.05
CA ARG A 82 9.32 4.59 16.25
C ARG A 82 8.79 3.98 17.55
N ARG A 83 7.47 3.76 17.65
CA ARG A 83 6.87 3.10 18.80
C ARG A 83 7.42 1.68 18.97
N LEU A 84 7.43 0.92 17.88
CA LEU A 84 7.96 -0.45 17.85
C LEU A 84 9.44 -0.50 18.29
N ALA A 85 10.26 0.48 17.86
CA ALA A 85 11.66 0.57 18.27
C ALA A 85 11.85 0.98 19.74
N SER A 86 10.89 1.71 20.32
CA SER A 86 11.04 2.27 21.68
C SER A 86 10.78 1.28 22.81
N THR A 87 10.08 0.17 22.55
CA THR A 87 9.75 -0.84 23.56
C THR A 87 10.84 -1.92 23.72
N GLY A 88 11.91 -1.87 22.93
CA GLY A 88 13.12 -2.71 23.09
C GLY A 88 13.04 -4.16 22.60
N GLU A 89 11.83 -4.72 22.44
CA GLU A 89 11.62 -6.14 22.11
C GLU A 89 11.49 -6.44 20.61
N ALA A 90 11.49 -5.40 19.77
CA ALA A 90 11.48 -5.55 18.33
C ALA A 90 12.91 -5.74 17.79
N SER A 91 13.15 -6.88 17.15
CA SER A 91 14.40 -7.12 16.43
C SER A 91 14.59 -6.13 15.27
N GLN A 92 15.83 -5.95 14.80
CA GLN A 92 16.10 -5.11 13.64
C GLN A 92 15.33 -5.60 12.39
N GLU A 93 15.18 -6.91 12.24
CA GLU A 93 14.38 -7.51 11.16
C GLU A 93 12.89 -7.16 11.31
N CYS A 94 12.33 -7.24 12.53
CA CYS A 94 10.96 -6.81 12.80
C CYS A 94 10.75 -5.35 12.42
N LEU A 95 11.65 -4.44 12.81
CA LEU A 95 11.55 -3.02 12.48
C LEU A 95 11.54 -2.78 10.97
N GLN A 96 12.41 -3.46 10.22
CA GLN A 96 12.50 -3.32 8.77
C GLN A 96 11.27 -3.89 8.04
N LEU A 97 10.82 -5.07 8.46
CA LEU A 97 9.63 -5.71 7.89
C LEU A 97 8.35 -4.93 8.20
N TRP A 98 8.23 -4.39 9.42
CA TRP A 98 7.12 -3.53 9.81
C TRP A 98 7.13 -2.19 9.06
N GLU A 99 8.30 -1.56 8.88
CA GLU A 99 8.43 -0.38 8.01
C GLU A 99 7.94 -0.67 6.59
N LEU A 100 8.39 -1.78 6.00
CA LEU A 100 7.98 -2.15 4.65
C LEU A 100 6.46 -2.42 4.57
N LEU A 101 5.88 -3.07 5.58
CA LEU A 101 4.44 -3.30 5.67
C LEU A 101 3.66 -1.97 5.73
N GLU A 102 4.03 -1.05 6.61
CA GLU A 102 3.41 0.29 6.69
C GLU A 102 3.58 1.09 5.40
N CYS A 103 4.73 0.96 4.73
CA CYS A 103 5.03 1.64 3.49
C CYS A 103 4.39 1.01 2.25
N SER A 104 3.80 -0.18 2.35
CA SER A 104 3.19 -0.91 1.23
C SER A 104 2.11 -0.09 0.52
N ILE A 105 1.38 0.76 1.23
CA ILE A 105 0.35 1.64 0.64
C ILE A 105 0.94 2.68 -0.31
N CYS A 106 2.25 2.91 -0.26
CA CYS A 106 2.96 3.82 -1.14
C CYS A 106 3.47 3.13 -2.40
N ASP A 107 3.38 1.80 -2.49
CA ASP A 107 3.63 1.08 -3.74
C ASP A 107 2.62 1.53 -4.80
N PRO A 108 3.05 1.93 -6.01
CA PRO A 108 2.15 2.43 -7.04
C PRO A 108 1.19 1.36 -7.60
N GLN A 109 1.45 0.08 -7.40
CA GLN A 109 0.55 -1.01 -7.75
C GLN A 109 -0.51 -1.24 -6.67
N ILE A 110 -0.16 -1.07 -5.39
CA ILE A 110 -1.09 -1.16 -4.27
C ILE A 110 -1.94 0.10 -4.18
N GLY A 111 -1.32 1.29 -4.30
CA GLY A 111 -1.97 2.60 -4.19
C GLY A 111 -3.13 2.81 -5.16
N VAL A 112 -3.19 2.08 -6.27
CA VAL A 112 -4.26 2.15 -7.28
C VAL A 112 -5.33 1.06 -7.17
N GLN A 113 -5.16 0.08 -6.27
CA GLN A 113 -6.14 -0.98 -6.03
C GLN A 113 -7.24 -0.50 -5.07
N PRO A 114 -8.51 -0.89 -5.27
CA PRO A 114 -9.56 -0.58 -4.31
C PRO A 114 -9.44 -1.41 -3.02
N GLY A 115 -10.03 -0.91 -1.94
CA GLY A 115 -10.09 -1.60 -0.66
C GLY A 115 -8.80 -1.51 0.17
N PRO A 116 -8.72 -2.25 1.28
CA PRO A 116 -7.52 -2.28 2.11
C PRO A 116 -6.33 -2.87 1.33
N PRO A 117 -5.08 -2.52 1.69
CA PRO A 117 -3.91 -2.93 0.93
C PRO A 117 -3.76 -4.46 0.96
N LEU A 118 -3.65 -5.06 -0.23
CA LEU A 118 -3.43 -6.50 -0.40
C LEU A 118 -1.95 -6.84 -0.29
N ILE A 119 -1.62 -7.70 0.66
CA ILE A 119 -0.26 -8.08 1.03
C ILE A 119 -0.14 -9.59 0.95
N CYS A 120 0.92 -10.10 0.32
CA CYS A 120 1.14 -11.54 0.24
C CYS A 120 1.16 -12.18 1.64
N ALA A 121 0.40 -13.27 1.83
CA ALA A 121 0.37 -14.01 3.10
C ALA A 121 1.77 -14.42 3.58
N SER A 122 2.63 -14.86 2.66
CA SER A 122 4.01 -15.23 2.97
C SER A 122 4.88 -14.07 3.46
N PHE A 123 4.57 -12.83 3.08
CA PHE A 123 5.23 -11.65 3.63
C PHE A 123 4.73 -11.37 5.04
N CYS A 124 3.41 -11.46 5.26
CA CYS A 124 2.80 -11.32 6.58
C CYS A 124 3.32 -12.37 7.58
N ASP A 125 3.55 -13.61 7.14
CA ASP A 125 4.16 -14.64 7.98
C ASP A 125 5.58 -14.29 8.40
N ARG A 126 6.39 -13.70 7.51
CA ARG A 126 7.72 -13.20 7.87
C ARG A 126 7.65 -12.05 8.87
N VAL A 127 6.71 -11.12 8.68
CA VAL A 127 6.50 -10.01 9.64
C VAL A 127 6.15 -10.59 11.02
N TYR A 128 5.21 -11.53 11.08
CA TYR A 128 4.82 -12.15 12.34
C TYR A 128 5.96 -12.92 13.00
N GLN A 129 6.70 -13.74 12.25
CA GLN A 129 7.85 -14.48 12.78
C GLN A 129 8.90 -13.54 13.39
N ALA A 130 9.19 -12.41 12.74
CA ALA A 130 10.15 -11.46 13.23
C ALA A 130 9.63 -10.63 14.42
N CYS A 131 8.33 -10.35 14.46
CA CYS A 131 7.69 -9.44 15.42
C CYS A 131 6.89 -10.13 16.53
N ALA A 132 6.87 -11.47 16.60
CA ALA A 132 6.02 -12.22 17.52
C ALA A 132 6.19 -11.80 18.99
N SER A 133 7.42 -11.52 19.41
CA SER A 133 7.78 -11.08 20.77
C SER A 133 7.64 -9.57 20.99
N ALA A 134 7.45 -8.78 19.94
CA ALA A 134 7.33 -7.34 20.06
C ALA A 134 5.96 -6.96 20.63
N TYR A 135 5.91 -5.83 21.34
CA TYR A 135 4.71 -5.39 22.05
C TYR A 135 3.77 -4.59 21.15
N PHE A 136 2.51 -5.00 21.14
CA PHE A 136 1.42 -4.36 20.42
C PHE A 136 0.25 -4.06 21.35
N SER A 137 -0.60 -3.14 20.92
CA SER A 137 -1.83 -2.74 21.58
C SER A 137 -2.97 -2.64 20.56
N MET A 138 -4.20 -2.75 21.04
CA MET A 138 -5.39 -2.45 20.23
C MET A 138 -5.59 -0.94 20.18
N ASP A 139 -5.46 -0.33 19.00
CA ASP A 139 -5.85 1.07 18.77
C ASP A 139 -7.39 1.15 18.84
N ALA A 140 -7.92 1.59 19.98
CA ALA A 140 -9.35 1.66 20.22
C ALA A 140 -10.12 2.52 19.21
N ASN A 141 -9.47 3.53 18.63
CA ASN A 141 -10.10 4.43 17.66
C ASN A 141 -10.22 3.76 16.29
N LYS A 142 -9.20 2.99 15.90
CA LYS A 142 -9.13 2.39 14.55
C LYS A 142 -9.51 0.93 14.52
N ARG A 143 -9.69 0.29 15.69
CA ARG A 143 -9.95 -1.15 15.86
C ARG A 143 -8.95 -2.03 15.13
N VAL A 144 -7.68 -1.65 15.20
CA VAL A 144 -6.55 -2.40 14.64
C VAL A 144 -5.48 -2.59 15.68
N ILE A 145 -4.65 -3.62 15.51
CA ILE A 145 -3.43 -3.79 16.28
C ILE A 145 -2.36 -2.84 15.72
N ALA A 146 -1.66 -2.14 16.61
CA ALA A 146 -0.53 -1.26 16.28
C ALA A 146 0.59 -1.41 17.32
N PRO A 147 1.84 -1.06 16.99
CA PRO A 147 2.92 -1.10 17.97
C PRO A 147 2.58 -0.28 19.21
N CYS A 148 2.81 -0.88 20.37
CA CYS A 148 2.49 -0.30 21.67
C CYS A 148 3.23 1.04 21.86
N GLY A 149 2.49 2.08 22.25
CA GLY A 149 3.02 3.37 22.64
C GLY A 149 3.02 3.57 24.15
N VAL A 150 3.75 4.59 24.61
CA VAL A 150 3.89 4.95 26.04
C VAL A 150 2.58 5.27 26.77
N ASN A 151 1.49 5.55 26.05
CA ASN A 151 0.19 5.89 26.60
C ASN A 151 -0.84 4.76 26.46
N ASP A 152 -0.43 3.59 25.95
CA ASP A 152 -1.33 2.47 25.81
C ASP A 152 -1.42 1.71 27.14
N PHE A 153 -2.65 1.48 27.61
CA PHE A 153 -2.90 0.85 28.91
C PHE A 153 -2.74 -0.68 28.88
N VAL A 154 -3.01 -1.30 27.73
CA VAL A 154 -2.93 -2.75 27.55
C VAL A 154 -2.00 -3.03 26.38
N CYS A 155 -0.82 -3.56 26.69
CA CYS A 155 0.15 -4.02 25.71
C CYS A 155 0.48 -5.48 26.00
N GLY A 156 0.55 -6.26 24.93
CA GLY A 156 0.90 -7.67 24.95
C GLY A 156 1.77 -8.00 23.74
N GLN A 157 2.46 -9.13 23.78
CA GLN A 157 3.26 -9.58 22.64
C GLN A 157 2.35 -9.87 21.44
N ALA A 158 2.83 -9.70 20.21
CA ALA A 158 2.02 -9.99 19.03
C ALA A 158 1.43 -11.41 19.05
N SER A 159 2.20 -12.39 19.54
CA SER A 159 1.81 -13.79 19.75
C SER A 159 0.68 -14.01 20.77
N GLU A 160 0.41 -13.03 21.65
CA GLU A 160 -0.71 -13.06 22.59
C GLU A 160 -2.01 -12.55 21.96
N TRP A 161 -1.89 -11.75 20.88
CA TRP A 161 -3.05 -11.18 20.18
C TRP A 161 -3.49 -11.98 18.96
N VAL A 162 -2.54 -12.59 18.24
CA VAL A 162 -2.77 -13.28 16.95
C VAL A 162 -1.89 -14.53 16.85
N SER A 163 -2.34 -15.52 16.07
CA SER A 163 -1.69 -16.83 16.00
C SER A 163 -0.76 -17.02 14.79
N ASN A 164 -0.88 -16.17 13.76
CA ASN A 164 -0.13 -16.29 12.51
C ASN A 164 0.00 -14.95 11.77
N GLY A 165 0.75 -14.93 10.67
CA GLY A 165 0.99 -13.74 9.86
C GLY A 165 -0.26 -13.15 9.22
N THR A 166 -1.12 -14.01 8.67
CA THR A 166 -2.36 -13.55 8.04
C THR A 166 -3.26 -12.82 9.04
N GLU A 167 -3.43 -13.38 10.24
CA GLU A 167 -4.15 -12.72 11.33
C GLU A 167 -3.48 -11.41 11.76
N LEU A 168 -2.15 -11.37 11.89
CA LEU A 168 -1.42 -10.13 12.20
C LEU A 168 -1.71 -9.04 11.17
N CYS A 169 -1.60 -9.34 9.89
CA CYS A 169 -1.86 -8.38 8.82
C CYS A 169 -3.32 -7.92 8.81
N HIS A 170 -4.29 -8.84 8.96
CA HIS A 170 -5.71 -8.48 9.02
C HIS A 170 -6.02 -7.61 10.23
N ALA A 171 -5.49 -7.97 11.41
CA ALA A 171 -5.66 -7.19 12.62
C ALA A 171 -4.97 -5.82 12.53
N ALA A 172 -3.88 -5.69 11.78
CA ALA A 172 -3.24 -4.42 11.45
C ALA A 172 -3.92 -3.66 10.30
N GLY A 173 -5.09 -4.09 9.82
CA GLY A 173 -5.90 -3.40 8.82
C GLY A 173 -5.52 -3.66 7.35
N PHE A 174 -4.70 -4.67 7.08
CA PHE A 174 -4.36 -5.13 5.72
C PHE A 174 -5.25 -6.31 5.27
N ARG A 175 -5.10 -6.71 4.01
CA ARG A 175 -5.69 -7.94 3.44
C ARG A 175 -4.59 -8.86 2.95
N CYS A 176 -4.87 -10.16 2.87
CA CYS A 176 -3.98 -11.17 2.33
C CYS A 176 -4.71 -12.05 1.32
#